data_AF-A0A7W0TYJ7-F1
#
_entry.id   AF-A0A7W0TYJ7-F1
#
_cell.length_a   1.000
_cell.length_b   1.000
_cell.length_c   1.000
_cell.angle_alpha   90.00
_cell.angle_beta   90.00
_cell.angle_gamma   90.00
#
_symmetry.space_group_name_H-M   'P 1'
#
loop_
_entity.id
_entity.type
_entity.pdbx_description
1 polymer ?
#
loop_
_entity_poly.entity_id
_entity_poly.type
_entity_poly.pdbx_seq_one_letter_code
_entity_poly.pdbx_strand_id
1 'polypeptide(L)'
;MGRAVAVRVAAYRGDERYGHYTLAALREQVVGMPSRPHPRRDGWWAIGTILDDLAGLEWRVWMHPWRRTLRMAPHRLPEPEIPTPTRRPDGRYYDGARRRWIDPPADASDPAGPA
;
A
#
# COMPACT_ATOMS: atom_id res chain seq x y z
N MET A 1 -2.80 -2.68 18.49
CA MET A 1 -1.98 -2.96 17.29
C MET A 1 -0.65 -3.65 17.59
N GLY A 2 0.09 -3.28 18.65
CA GLY A 2 1.42 -3.86 18.93
C GLY A 2 1.52 -5.39 18.89
N ARG A 3 0.51 -6.12 19.40
CA ARG A 3 0.49 -7.60 19.33
C ARG A 3 0.46 -8.13 17.89
N ALA A 4 -0.31 -7.50 17.00
CA ALA A 4 -0.44 -7.94 15.61
C ALA A 4 0.87 -7.67 14.84
N VAL A 5 1.48 -6.49 15.05
CA VAL A 5 2.81 -6.16 14.52
C VAL A 5 3.87 -7.16 15.01
N ALA A 6 3.88 -7.46 16.31
CA ALA A 6 4.82 -8.41 16.88
C ALA A 6 4.73 -9.81 16.26
N VAL A 7 3.52 -10.28 15.92
CA VAL A 7 3.33 -11.56 15.21
C VAL A 7 3.95 -11.52 13.82
N ARG A 8 3.78 -10.43 13.06
CA ARG A 8 4.42 -10.30 11.74
C ARG A 8 5.94 -10.22 11.83
N VAL A 9 6.47 -9.42 12.74
CA VAL A 9 7.92 -9.32 12.99
C VAL A 9 8.51 -10.67 13.42
N ALA A 10 7.81 -11.42 14.27
CA ALA A 10 8.26 -12.75 14.69
C ALA A 10 8.32 -13.76 13.53
N ALA A 11 7.39 -13.66 12.56
CA ALA A 11 7.43 -14.50 11.37
C ALA A 11 8.69 -14.26 10.54
N TYR A 12 9.15 -13.00 10.42
CA TYR A 12 10.39 -12.68 9.72
C TYR A 12 11.65 -13.11 10.46
N ARG A 13 11.67 -13.00 11.79
CA ARG A 13 12.78 -13.53 12.59
C ARG A 13 12.99 -15.03 12.44
N GLY A 14 11.92 -15.77 12.17
CA GLY A 14 11.96 -17.22 11.97
C GLY A 14 12.36 -17.64 10.55
N ASP A 15 12.58 -16.70 9.65
CA ASP A 15 12.87 -16.96 8.24
C ASP A 15 14.28 -16.49 7.88
N GLU A 16 15.12 -17.44 7.46
CA GLU A 16 16.54 -17.22 7.16
C GLU A 16 16.77 -16.15 6.10
N ARG A 17 15.82 -15.95 5.18
CA ARG A 17 15.90 -14.91 4.13
C ARG A 17 16.06 -13.51 4.71
N TYR A 18 15.51 -13.28 5.90
CA TYR A 18 15.57 -12.00 6.59
C TYR A 18 16.58 -11.99 7.75
N GLY A 19 17.44 -13.01 7.87
CA GLY A 19 18.38 -13.17 8.98
C GLY A 19 19.42 -12.04 9.09
N HIS A 20 19.61 -11.26 8.03
CA HIS A 20 20.50 -10.09 8.00
C HIS A 20 19.88 -8.84 8.63
N TYR A 21 18.57 -8.81 8.89
CA TYR A 21 17.91 -7.70 9.56
C TYR A 21 18.00 -7.81 11.08
N THR A 22 18.30 -6.69 11.74
CA THR A 22 18.14 -6.58 13.19
C THR A 22 16.66 -6.54 13.56
N LEU A 23 16.32 -6.85 14.82
CA LEU A 23 14.94 -6.71 15.31
C LEU A 23 14.42 -5.26 15.20
N ALA A 24 15.29 -4.27 15.39
CA ALA A 24 14.92 -2.87 15.21
C ALA A 24 14.54 -2.60 13.75
N ALA A 25 15.38 -3.03 12.80
CA ALA A 25 15.11 -2.86 11.38
C ALA A 25 13.82 -3.57 10.94
N LEU A 26 13.56 -4.80 11.42
CA LEU A 26 12.30 -5.49 11.13
C LEU A 26 11.06 -4.73 11.64
N ARG A 27 11.18 -4.04 12.78
CA ARG A 27 10.06 -3.25 13.34
C ARG A 27 9.80 -1.97 12.55
N GLU A 28 10.81 -1.41 11.89
CA GLU A 28 10.64 -0.25 11.03
C GLU A 28 9.87 -0.60 9.75
N GLN A 29 10.01 -1.83 9.24
CA GLN A 29 9.35 -2.29 8.01
C GLN A 29 7.89 -2.76 8.21
N VAL A 30 7.44 -2.89 9.46
CA VAL A 30 6.12 -3.43 9.79
C VAL A 30 5.38 -2.46 10.71
N VAL A 31 4.48 -1.67 10.12
CA VAL A 31 3.81 -0.56 10.81
C VAL A 31 2.34 -0.88 11.04
N GLY A 32 1.90 -0.81 12.29
CA GLY A 32 0.49 -0.98 12.65
C GLY A 32 -0.26 0.34 12.67
N MET A 33 -1.27 0.49 11.82
CA MET A 33 -2.18 1.62 11.79
C MET A 33 -3.51 1.26 12.49
N PRO A 34 -3.75 1.72 13.73
CA PRO A 34 -5.02 1.49 14.40
C PRO A 34 -6.15 2.24 13.70
N SER A 35 -7.32 1.63 13.62
CA SER A 35 -8.54 2.30 13.19
C SER A 35 -9.57 2.32 14.33
N ARG A 36 -10.60 3.16 14.19
CA ARG A 36 -11.78 3.04 15.07
C ARG A 36 -12.32 1.60 14.93
N PRO A 37 -12.55 0.88 16.05
CA PRO A 37 -13.09 -0.46 15.98
C PRO A 37 -14.45 -0.47 15.29
N HIS A 38 -14.60 -1.30 14.26
CA HIS A 38 -15.83 -1.41 13.49
C HIS A 38 -16.35 -2.85 13.54
N PRO A 39 -17.55 -3.08 14.12
CA PRO A 39 -18.11 -4.42 14.20
C PRO A 39 -18.39 -4.98 12.80
N ARG A 40 -18.17 -6.28 12.65
CA ARG A 40 -18.46 -7.09 11.46
C ARG A 40 -19.26 -8.32 11.89
N ARG A 41 -19.44 -9.27 10.96
CA ARG A 41 -20.17 -10.51 11.21
C ARG A 41 -19.46 -11.38 12.27
N ASP A 42 -20.26 -12.22 12.94
CA ASP A 42 -19.80 -13.26 13.87
C ASP A 42 -18.95 -12.75 15.04
N GLY A 43 -19.23 -11.53 15.52
CA GLY A 43 -18.56 -10.95 16.68
C GLY A 43 -17.12 -10.49 16.42
N TRP A 44 -16.67 -10.47 15.16
CA TRP A 44 -15.37 -9.91 14.77
C TRP A 44 -15.44 -8.41 14.55
N TRP A 45 -14.41 -7.70 14.97
CA TRP A 45 -14.28 -6.26 14.84
C TRP A 45 -13.05 -5.96 14.01
N ALA A 46 -13.18 -5.18 12.95
CA ALA A 46 -12.03 -4.62 12.25
C ALA A 46 -11.44 -3.51 13.14
N ILE A 47 -10.14 -3.59 13.45
CA ILE A 47 -9.49 -2.71 14.44
C ILE A 47 -8.27 -1.95 13.87
N GLY A 48 -7.94 -2.21 12.62
CA GLY A 48 -6.85 -1.52 11.94
C GLY A 48 -6.20 -2.39 10.88
N THR A 49 -5.01 -1.94 10.52
CA THR A 49 -4.25 -2.44 9.39
C THR A 49 -2.77 -2.50 9.75
N ILE A 50 -2.02 -3.42 9.13
CA ILE A 50 -0.55 -3.41 9.15
C ILE A 50 -0.05 -3.17 7.74
N LEU A 51 0.86 -2.21 7.58
CA LEU A 51 1.68 -2.08 6.38
C LEU A 51 2.93 -2.94 6.57
N ASP A 52 3.18 -3.82 5.62
CA ASP A 52 4.29 -4.77 5.64
C ASP A 52 5.13 -4.58 4.38
N ASP A 53 6.14 -3.71 4.50
CA ASP A 53 6.95 -3.26 3.35
C ASP A 53 7.83 -4.38 2.81
N LEU A 54 8.28 -5.31 3.67
CA LEU A 54 9.05 -6.49 3.26
C LEU A 54 8.25 -7.42 2.35
N ALA A 55 6.95 -7.54 2.58
CA ALA A 55 6.06 -8.34 1.74
C ALA A 55 5.40 -7.53 0.61
N GLY A 56 5.47 -6.20 0.65
CA GLY A 56 4.68 -5.33 -0.22
C GLY A 56 3.18 -5.52 -0.05
N LEU A 57 2.71 -5.82 1.17
CA LEU A 57 1.31 -6.16 1.45
C LEU A 57 0.73 -5.33 2.58
N GLU A 58 -0.57 -5.08 2.47
CA GLU A 58 -1.37 -4.62 3.59
C GLU A 58 -2.02 -5.83 4.29
N TRP A 59 -2.05 -5.84 5.61
CA TRP A 59 -2.80 -6.82 6.39
C TRP A 59 -3.94 -6.15 7.13
N ARG A 60 -5.16 -6.64 6.94
CA ARG A 60 -6.27 -6.23 7.80
C ARG A 60 -6.22 -6.99 9.12
N VAL A 61 -6.49 -6.28 10.21
CA VAL A 61 -6.47 -6.84 11.56
C VAL A 61 -7.88 -6.85 12.15
N TRP A 62 -8.30 -8.02 12.60
CA TRP A 62 -9.57 -8.21 13.31
C TRP A 62 -9.35 -8.70 14.73
N MET A 63 -10.26 -8.33 15.62
CA MET A 63 -10.33 -8.79 16.99
C MET A 63 -11.71 -9.35 17.29
N HIS A 64 -11.77 -10.47 18.00
CA HIS A 64 -13.00 -10.91 18.64
C HIS A 64 -12.90 -10.59 20.14
N PRO A 65 -13.60 -9.54 20.65
CA PRO A 65 -13.37 -9.02 22.00
C PRO A 65 -13.61 -10.08 23.09
N TRP A 66 -14.72 -10.83 22.99
CA TRP A 66 -15.08 -11.87 23.98
C TRP A 66 -14.13 -13.08 23.99
N ARG A 67 -13.53 -13.41 22.85
CA ARG A 67 -12.58 -14.52 22.71
C ARG A 67 -11.13 -14.06 22.87
N ARG A 68 -10.89 -12.75 23.07
CA ARG A 68 -9.57 -12.11 23.17
C ARG A 68 -8.58 -12.56 22.07
N THR A 69 -9.10 -12.83 20.88
CA THR A 69 -8.37 -13.43 19.76
C THR A 69 -8.18 -12.40 18.65
N LEU A 70 -7.01 -12.42 18.01
CA LEU A 70 -6.71 -11.63 16.82
C LEU A 70 -6.70 -12.52 15.58
N ARG A 71 -7.13 -11.96 14.46
CA ARG A 71 -6.93 -12.53 13.12
C ARG A 71 -6.32 -11.48 12.21
N MET A 72 -5.50 -11.93 11.28
CA MET A 72 -4.92 -11.10 10.24
C MET A 72 -5.11 -11.82 8.91
N ALA A 73 -5.33 -11.06 7.85
CA ALA A 73 -5.38 -11.61 6.51
C ALA A 73 -4.86 -10.56 5.53
N PRO A 74 -4.14 -11.01 4.49
CA PRO A 74 -3.60 -10.12 3.50
C PRO A 74 -4.75 -9.45 2.76
N HIS A 75 -4.60 -8.16 2.54
CA HIS A 75 -5.40 -7.37 1.65
C HIS A 75 -4.45 -6.86 0.58
N ARG A 76 -4.56 -7.41 -0.64
CA ARG A 76 -3.86 -6.79 -1.77
C ARG A 76 -4.47 -5.41 -1.96
N LEU A 77 -3.64 -4.38 -1.84
CA LEU A 77 -3.98 -3.07 -2.36
C LEU A 77 -4.26 -3.24 -3.86
N PRO A 78 -5.28 -2.58 -4.42
CA PRO A 78 -5.33 -2.43 -5.87
C PRO A 78 -3.98 -1.84 -6.30
N GLU A 79 -3.36 -2.47 -7.30
CA GLU A 79 -2.14 -1.95 -7.91
C GLU A 79 -2.39 -0.47 -8.20
N PRO A 80 -1.50 0.45 -7.80
CA PRO A 80 -1.72 1.85 -8.09
C PRO A 80 -1.93 1.94 -9.59
N GLU A 81 -3.13 2.34 -10.03
CA GLU A 81 -3.36 2.69 -11.41
C GLU A 81 -2.35 3.80 -11.68
N ILE A 82 -1.23 3.45 -12.30
CA ILE A 82 -0.42 4.41 -13.02
C ILE A 82 -1.43 5.02 -13.97
N PRO A 83 -1.80 6.31 -13.83
CA PRO A 83 -2.77 6.89 -14.73
C PRO A 83 -2.22 6.63 -16.12
N THR A 84 -2.88 5.74 -16.85
CA THR A 84 -2.53 5.49 -18.24
C THR A 84 -2.56 6.89 -18.85
N PRO A 85 -1.49 7.36 -19.52
CA PRO A 85 -1.51 8.68 -20.11
C PRO A 85 -2.61 8.65 -21.16
N THR A 86 -3.83 8.99 -20.75
CA THR A 86 -4.95 9.27 -21.63
C THR A 86 -4.52 10.55 -22.28
N ARG A 87 -3.84 10.43 -23.42
CA ARG A 87 -3.53 11.56 -24.29
C ARG A 87 -4.89 12.16 -24.60
N ARG A 88 -5.23 13.23 -23.91
CA ARG A 88 -6.47 13.95 -24.16
C ARG A 88 -6.40 14.46 -25.61
N PRO A 89 -7.56 14.65 -26.28
CA PRO A 89 -7.58 15.24 -27.61
C PRO A 89 -6.88 16.61 -27.69
N ASP A 90 -6.74 17.31 -26.55
CA ASP A 90 -6.05 18.59 -26.40
C ASP A 90 -4.52 18.48 -26.27
N GLY A 91 -3.95 17.27 -26.34
CA GLY A 91 -2.51 17.02 -26.30
C GLY A 91 -1.85 17.14 -24.92
N ARG A 92 -2.61 17.46 -23.86
CA ARG A 92 -2.08 17.54 -22.49
C ARG A 92 -1.71 16.16 -21.95
N TYR A 93 -0.59 16.07 -21.25
CA TYR A 93 -0.20 14.87 -20.52
C TYR A 93 -0.17 15.15 -19.00
N TYR A 94 -0.45 14.12 -18.21
CA TYR A 94 -0.43 14.21 -16.76
C TYR A 94 0.99 13.91 -16.26
N ASP A 95 1.63 14.87 -15.61
CA ASP A 95 2.91 14.67 -14.93
C ASP A 95 2.66 14.03 -13.56
N GLY A 96 2.86 12.71 -13.50
CA GLY A 96 2.70 11.93 -12.28
C GLY A 96 3.64 12.36 -11.15
N ALA A 97 4.82 12.90 -11.46
CA ALA A 97 5.78 13.34 -10.45
C ALA A 97 5.35 14.66 -9.79
N ARG A 98 4.70 15.56 -10.55
CA ARG A 98 4.24 16.87 -10.06
C ARG A 98 2.75 16.94 -9.74
N ARG A 99 2.00 15.86 -9.95
CA ARG A 99 0.54 15.75 -9.73
C ARG A 99 -0.26 16.87 -10.40
N ARG A 100 0.14 17.29 -11.60
CA ARG A 100 -0.52 18.35 -12.38
C ARG A 100 -0.53 18.03 -13.88
N TRP A 101 -1.46 18.66 -14.60
CA TRP A 101 -1.50 18.62 -16.06
C TRP A 101 -0.45 19.55 -16.67
N ILE A 102 0.23 19.09 -17.72
CA ILE A 102 1.22 19.88 -18.45
C ILE A 102 0.74 20.06 -19.89
N ASP A 103 0.75 21.31 -20.36
CA ASP A 103 0.51 21.63 -21.75
C ASP A 103 1.62 21.03 -22.62
N PRO A 104 1.29 20.45 -23.79
CA PRO A 104 2.31 19.97 -24.70
C PRO A 104 3.25 21.12 -25.08
N PRO A 105 4.56 20.86 -25.24
CA PRO A 105 5.49 21.87 -25.73
C PRO A 105 4.99 22.44 -27.07
N ALA A 106 5.06 23.76 -27.22
CA ALA A 106 4.48 24.50 -28.34
C ALA A 106 5.03 24.12 -29.74
N ASP A 107 6.09 23.32 -29.80
CA ASP A 107 6.81 22.98 -31.04
C ASP A 107 6.31 21.70 -31.73
N ALA A 108 5.11 21.20 -31.39
CA ALA A 108 4.46 20.14 -32.17
C ALA A 108 3.63 20.68 -33.36
N SER A 109 3.98 21.85 -33.89
CA SER A 109 3.45 22.31 -35.18
C SER A 109 4.26 21.66 -36.30
N ASP A 110 3.60 20.74 -36.98
CA ASP A 110 3.92 20.13 -38.27
C ASP A 110 4.80 21.01 -39.20
N PRO A 111 6.01 20.59 -39.59
CA PRO A 111 6.58 21.05 -40.84
C PRO A 111 5.94 20.24 -41.97
N ALA A 112 4.78 20.70 -42.45
CA ALA A 112 4.29 20.31 -43.77
C ALA A 112 5.34 20.72 -44.82
N GLY A 113 6.17 19.77 -45.25
CA GLY A 113 7.06 19.93 -46.40
C GLY A 113 6.25 19.82 -47.70
N PRO A 114 6.43 20.73 -48.67
CA PRO A 114 5.76 20.61 -49.96
C PRO A 114 6.38 19.50 -50.82
N ALA A 115 5.52 18.91 -51.66
CA ALA A 115 5.83 17.88 -52.65
C ALA A 115 6.69 18.39 -53.82
#